data_AF-A0A3D3C0F7-F1
#
_entry.id   AF-A0A3D3C0F7-F1
#
_cell.length_a   1.000
_cell.length_b   1.000
_cell.length_c   1.000
_cell.angle_alpha   90.00
_cell.angle_beta   90.00
_cell.angle_gamma   90.00
#
_symmetry.space_group_name_H-M   'P 1'
#
loop_
_entity.id
_entity.type
_entity.pdbx_description
1 polymer ?
#
loop_
_entity_poly.entity_id
_entity_poly.type
_entity_poly.pdbx_seq_one_letter_code
_entity_poly.pdbx_strand_id
1 'polypeptide(L)'
;MTALKPQLSPAALVFARFLAIGLLSGWTLLMAQSGFAGVLLELMPSANEPELPVEVIESKAVRIDAEQIARLERRSVFDVEIAADRFVEFTVTDVGHYLNGDKHISAAAQAGAKSFSMTLTVGAARLFGYLTADALIWQVDAQRDLETYQGWAYLPAGLPAAELNHDYFIPASALLPPPLRSLVAPIQALQVGGGDAANTASAPQNASLPNISASNLQISQSFEPDPVIAGGTTDAVITVKNISSEAHENLELEVFFVLEDSVLMAADPGCNEQLSLSLQKVLYCTVGNLAPSETRQLGFSVSVAEAGVSYLASSAVVGGLRHDFTINVVKDTRTDSDQDGISDFNETLLATDPLDSSSVDYSESVIDVLALYTPNAVAAYPGAIETRINQLFGVANQIYRDSKVGIRLRPVYLASVATNESADMDTVLTQLMAGAAPEYADVEALRSRFGADLVILFSTLEPVGSRCGLAPVGGFKTNGYFSPAIERAFGYSVIAADCPVELVVAHELGHNMGLIHSHLEEGAGGTYNFSTGYGVEAQFVTVMATPAAFHTDNRIARFSDPERSCVGDPCGIQSEATLGSDAVQSLNLVRHQIANFTPSTVPDLPRRQVASISGESTAAAIAV
;
A
#
# COMPACT_ATOMS: atom_id res chain seq x y z
N MET A 1 31.71 -6.59 36.25
CA MET A 1 32.97 -6.98 35.58
C MET A 1 33.00 -8.49 35.46
N THR A 2 32.53 -9.00 34.32
CA THR A 2 32.60 -10.41 33.94
C THR A 2 32.59 -10.40 32.42
N ALA A 3 33.76 -10.64 31.83
CA ALA A 3 33.96 -10.62 30.39
C ALA A 3 33.28 -11.85 29.76
N LEU A 4 32.32 -11.63 28.86
CA LEU A 4 31.82 -12.66 27.96
C LEU A 4 32.91 -13.01 26.95
N LYS A 5 33.29 -14.29 26.88
CA LYS A 5 34.10 -14.86 25.79
C LYS A 5 33.24 -14.98 24.53
N PRO A 6 33.77 -14.69 23.34
CA PRO A 6 33.07 -15.00 22.10
C PRO A 6 33.05 -16.51 21.88
N GLN A 7 31.85 -17.07 21.64
CA GLN A 7 31.69 -18.44 21.15
C GLN A 7 31.99 -18.45 19.64
N LEU A 8 33.07 -19.14 19.26
CA LEU A 8 33.40 -19.43 17.86
C LEU A 8 32.41 -20.46 17.30
N SER A 9 32.07 -20.33 16.02
CA SER A 9 31.15 -21.23 15.31
C SER A 9 31.69 -22.67 15.24
N PRO A 10 30.82 -23.69 15.05
CA PRO A 10 31.23 -25.09 14.91
C PRO A 10 32.25 -25.32 13.80
N ALA A 11 32.17 -24.53 12.71
CA ALA A 11 33.12 -24.57 11.59
C ALA A 11 34.53 -24.10 11.99
N ALA A 12 34.63 -23.05 12.81
CA ALA A 12 35.91 -22.54 13.32
C ALA A 12 36.57 -23.52 14.32
N LEU A 13 35.77 -24.28 15.10
CA LEU A 13 36.29 -25.34 15.97
C LEU A 13 36.82 -26.55 15.19
N VAL A 14 36.20 -26.89 14.06
CA VAL A 14 36.67 -27.96 13.17
C VAL A 14 37.99 -27.54 12.50
N PHE A 15 38.07 -26.30 12.00
CA PHE A 15 39.28 -25.75 11.37
C PHE A 15 40.47 -25.67 12.35
N ALA A 16 40.23 -25.23 13.58
CA ALA A 16 41.26 -25.18 14.63
C ALA A 16 41.75 -26.59 15.05
N ARG A 17 40.87 -27.61 15.02
CA ARG A 17 41.26 -29.00 15.28
C ARG A 17 42.06 -29.61 14.14
N PHE A 18 41.75 -29.30 12.89
CA PHE A 18 42.53 -29.75 11.73
C PHE A 18 43.93 -29.12 11.69
N LEU A 19 44.06 -27.83 12.02
CA LEU A 19 45.35 -27.15 12.11
C LEU A 19 46.23 -27.71 13.24
N ALA A 20 45.62 -28.03 14.40
CA ALA A 20 46.34 -28.59 15.55
C ALA A 20 46.83 -30.04 15.33
N ILE A 21 46.11 -30.83 14.54
CA ILE A 21 46.53 -32.19 14.16
C ILE A 21 47.68 -32.16 13.14
N GLY A 22 47.69 -31.17 12.23
CA GLY A 22 48.77 -30.97 11.26
C GLY A 22 50.10 -30.49 11.86
N LEU A 23 50.07 -29.74 12.96
CA LEU A 23 51.27 -29.21 13.61
C LEU A 23 51.99 -30.21 14.54
N LEU A 24 51.34 -31.32 14.93
CA LEU A 24 51.89 -32.32 15.87
C LEU A 24 52.46 -33.58 15.21
N SER A 25 52.30 -33.75 13.90
CA SER A 25 52.88 -34.86 13.16
C SER A 25 53.74 -34.31 12.03
N GLY A 26 55.07 -34.44 12.15
CA GLY A 26 56.07 -33.86 11.24
C GLY A 26 55.97 -34.39 9.80
N TRP A 27 54.94 -33.97 9.07
CA TRP A 27 54.61 -34.36 7.70
C TRP A 27 54.72 -33.20 6.71
N THR A 28 55.52 -32.18 7.04
CA THR A 28 55.73 -31.00 6.17
C THR A 28 56.62 -31.25 4.96
N LEU A 29 57.08 -32.49 4.70
CA LEU A 29 57.96 -32.77 3.55
C LEU A 29 57.47 -33.83 2.54
N LEU A 30 56.28 -34.43 2.73
CA LEU A 30 55.78 -35.46 1.79
C LEU A 30 54.50 -35.09 1.01
N MET A 31 53.91 -33.93 1.27
CA MET A 31 52.75 -33.42 0.49
C MET A 31 53.15 -32.56 -0.72
N ALA A 32 54.44 -32.31 -0.94
CA ALA A 32 54.92 -31.51 -2.08
C ALA A 32 55.13 -32.31 -3.38
N GLN A 33 54.81 -33.62 -3.42
CA GLN A 33 55.08 -34.49 -4.58
C GLN A 33 53.88 -35.30 -5.11
N SER A 34 52.68 -35.13 -4.58
CA SER A 34 51.46 -35.65 -5.20
C SER A 34 50.55 -34.47 -5.49
N GLY A 35 50.06 -34.37 -6.74
CA GLY A 35 49.21 -33.28 -7.25
C GLY A 35 47.82 -33.19 -6.60
N PHE A 36 47.74 -33.24 -5.27
CA PHE A 36 46.53 -33.12 -4.46
C PHE A 36 46.17 -31.67 -4.12
N ALA A 37 46.99 -30.69 -4.51
CA ALA A 37 46.61 -29.27 -4.41
C ALA A 37 45.62 -28.84 -5.51
N GLY A 38 45.48 -29.61 -6.60
CA GLY A 38 44.57 -29.28 -7.70
C GLY A 38 43.11 -29.66 -7.47
N VAL A 39 42.84 -30.64 -6.60
CA VAL A 39 41.47 -31.19 -6.43
C VAL A 39 40.69 -30.51 -5.30
N LEU A 40 41.36 -29.75 -4.43
CA LEU A 40 40.69 -28.97 -3.37
C LEU A 40 40.34 -27.53 -3.81
N LEU A 41 40.81 -27.10 -4.98
CA LEU A 41 40.53 -25.77 -5.54
C LEU A 41 39.30 -25.75 -6.46
N GLU A 42 38.80 -26.92 -6.89
CA GLU A 42 37.61 -27.05 -7.75
C GLU A 42 36.26 -27.06 -6.99
N LEU A 43 36.28 -26.91 -5.66
CA LEU A 43 35.07 -26.91 -4.80
C LEU A 43 34.97 -25.69 -3.88
N MET A 44 35.80 -24.67 -4.08
CA MET A 44 35.59 -23.36 -3.44
C MET A 44 34.75 -22.48 -4.39
N PRO A 45 33.65 -21.86 -3.94
CA PRO A 45 33.01 -20.81 -4.73
C PRO A 45 34.08 -19.76 -5.08
N SER A 46 34.07 -19.29 -6.33
CA SER A 46 35.07 -18.33 -6.79
C SER A 46 35.04 -17.09 -5.89
N ALA A 47 36.17 -16.42 -5.69
CA ALA A 47 36.27 -15.23 -4.83
C ALA A 47 35.42 -14.02 -5.30
N ASN A 48 34.63 -14.18 -6.38
CA ASN A 48 33.87 -13.14 -7.06
C ASN A 48 32.34 -13.39 -7.06
N GLU A 49 31.83 -14.45 -6.41
CA GLU A 49 30.38 -14.67 -6.28
C GLU A 49 29.81 -13.96 -5.05
N PRO A 50 28.62 -13.34 -5.14
CA PRO A 50 27.97 -12.78 -3.95
C PRO A 50 27.66 -13.88 -2.93
N GLU A 51 27.77 -13.56 -1.64
CA GLU A 51 27.36 -14.46 -0.56
C GLU A 51 25.84 -14.66 -0.63
N LEU A 52 25.40 -15.92 -0.57
CA LEU A 52 23.97 -16.24 -0.53
C LEU A 52 23.34 -15.65 0.75
N PRO A 53 22.08 -15.18 0.68
CA PRO A 53 21.33 -14.81 1.87
C PRO A 53 21.28 -15.97 2.89
N VAL A 54 21.10 -15.62 4.17
CA VAL A 54 21.19 -16.57 5.30
C VAL A 54 20.13 -17.68 5.22
N GLU A 55 18.98 -17.41 4.59
CA GLU A 55 17.85 -18.35 4.53
C GLU A 55 17.42 -18.63 3.08
N VAL A 56 18.04 -19.65 2.48
CA VAL A 56 17.79 -20.09 1.11
C VAL A 56 17.32 -21.55 1.12
N ILE A 57 16.20 -21.83 0.45
CA ILE A 57 15.65 -23.19 0.31
C ILE A 57 16.44 -23.97 -0.75
N GLU A 58 16.67 -23.34 -1.90
CA GLU A 58 17.41 -23.92 -3.02
C GLU A 58 18.18 -22.83 -3.76
N SER A 59 19.38 -23.14 -4.27
CA SER A 59 20.15 -22.24 -5.15
C SER A 59 20.71 -22.96 -6.37
N LYS A 60 20.95 -22.18 -7.43
CA LYS A 60 21.62 -22.56 -8.67
C LYS A 60 22.62 -21.47 -9.02
N ALA A 61 23.82 -21.84 -9.46
CA ALA A 61 24.76 -20.88 -10.02
C ALA A 61 24.17 -20.28 -11.30
N VAL A 62 24.33 -18.96 -11.47
CA VAL A 62 23.90 -18.23 -12.65
C VAL A 62 25.08 -17.53 -13.29
N ARG A 63 25.16 -17.63 -14.61
CA ARG A 63 26.12 -16.86 -15.42
C ARG A 63 25.42 -16.22 -16.61
N ILE A 64 25.68 -14.93 -16.80
CA ILE A 64 25.10 -14.13 -17.88
C ILE A 64 26.21 -13.34 -18.55
N ASP A 65 26.29 -13.37 -19.87
CA ASP A 65 27.30 -12.65 -20.64
C ASP A 65 27.06 -11.12 -20.59
N ALA A 66 28.09 -10.37 -20.19
CA ALA A 66 27.96 -8.92 -20.01
C ALA A 66 27.86 -8.17 -21.35
N GLU A 67 28.49 -8.68 -22.41
CA GLU A 67 28.45 -8.08 -23.75
C GLU A 67 27.08 -8.29 -24.41
N GLN A 68 26.49 -9.48 -24.24
CA GLN A 68 25.12 -9.78 -24.66
C GLN A 68 24.14 -8.82 -23.97
N ILE A 69 24.21 -8.72 -22.62
CA ILE A 69 23.33 -7.85 -21.83
C ILE A 69 23.42 -6.39 -22.28
N ALA A 70 24.62 -5.88 -22.53
CA ALA A 70 24.84 -4.51 -22.99
C ALA A 70 24.10 -4.22 -24.30
N ARG A 71 24.04 -5.20 -25.23
CA ARG A 71 23.46 -5.07 -26.57
C ARG A 71 21.98 -5.42 -26.66
N LEU A 72 21.33 -5.87 -25.57
CA LEU A 72 19.93 -6.25 -25.62
C LEU A 72 19.01 -5.09 -26.01
N GLU A 73 18.17 -5.37 -27.00
CA GLU A 73 17.06 -4.55 -27.45
C GLU A 73 15.75 -5.36 -27.34
N ARG A 74 14.60 -4.71 -27.58
CA ARG A 74 13.32 -5.42 -27.62
C ARG A 74 13.36 -6.49 -28.70
N ARG A 75 12.90 -7.72 -28.39
CA ARG A 75 12.96 -8.94 -29.22
C ARG A 75 14.36 -9.54 -29.41
N SER A 76 15.39 -8.99 -28.77
CA SER A 76 16.68 -9.69 -28.67
C SER A 76 16.51 -11.01 -27.93
N VAL A 77 17.40 -11.93 -28.21
CA VAL A 77 17.47 -13.24 -27.57
C VAL A 77 18.82 -13.34 -26.85
N PHE A 78 18.83 -13.94 -25.66
CA PHE A 78 20.06 -14.19 -24.90
C PHE A 78 19.95 -15.43 -24.04
N ASP A 79 21.10 -15.99 -23.73
CA ASP A 79 21.21 -17.19 -22.92
C ASP A 79 21.53 -16.84 -21.47
N VAL A 80 20.82 -17.48 -20.56
CA VAL A 80 21.15 -17.49 -19.13
C VAL A 80 21.60 -18.90 -18.79
N GLU A 81 22.82 -19.04 -18.30
CA GLU A 81 23.28 -20.31 -17.73
C GLU A 81 22.71 -20.45 -16.31
N ILE A 82 21.86 -21.45 -16.08
CA ILE A 82 21.21 -21.75 -14.80
C ILE A 82 21.64 -23.16 -14.38
N ALA A 83 22.77 -23.22 -13.66
CA ALA A 83 23.62 -24.38 -13.41
C ALA A 83 24.54 -24.78 -14.58
N ALA A 84 25.64 -25.45 -14.24
CA ALA A 84 26.70 -25.83 -15.17
C ALA A 84 26.16 -26.53 -16.43
N ASP A 85 26.50 -25.97 -17.59
CA ASP A 85 26.13 -26.48 -18.92
C ASP A 85 24.61 -26.54 -19.18
N ARG A 86 23.80 -25.75 -18.44
CA ARG A 86 22.35 -25.66 -18.64
C ARG A 86 21.95 -24.24 -18.98
N PHE A 87 21.55 -24.03 -20.23
CA PHE A 87 21.16 -22.74 -20.75
C PHE A 87 19.65 -22.65 -20.94
N VAL A 88 19.09 -21.50 -20.60
CA VAL A 88 17.73 -21.11 -20.94
C VAL A 88 17.80 -19.89 -21.84
N GLU A 89 17.24 -20.01 -23.03
CA GLU A 89 17.17 -18.94 -24.02
C GLU A 89 15.95 -18.05 -23.74
N PHE A 90 16.18 -16.77 -23.44
CA PHE A 90 15.14 -15.79 -23.15
C PHE A 90 14.95 -14.82 -24.31
N THR A 91 13.69 -14.50 -24.62
CA THR A 91 13.33 -13.43 -25.56
C THR A 91 12.93 -12.18 -24.80
N VAL A 92 13.59 -11.06 -25.09
CA VAL A 92 13.33 -9.76 -24.46
C VAL A 92 11.96 -9.22 -24.90
N THR A 93 11.09 -8.98 -23.93
CA THR A 93 9.75 -8.38 -24.13
C THR A 93 9.79 -6.87 -23.93
N ASP A 94 10.60 -6.39 -22.99
CA ASP A 94 10.79 -4.97 -22.71
C ASP A 94 12.22 -4.66 -22.26
N VAL A 95 12.71 -3.46 -22.59
CA VAL A 95 14.03 -2.99 -22.19
C VAL A 95 14.00 -1.47 -22.03
N GLY A 96 14.67 -0.98 -21.00
CA GLY A 96 14.72 0.45 -20.70
C GLY A 96 15.87 0.81 -19.78
N HIS A 97 15.94 2.08 -19.39
CA HIS A 97 16.95 2.60 -18.47
C HIS A 97 16.30 3.42 -17.36
N TYR A 98 16.87 3.33 -16.18
CA TYR A 98 16.59 4.21 -15.05
C TYR A 98 17.46 5.48 -15.11
N LEU A 99 17.13 6.48 -14.29
CA LEU A 99 17.81 7.78 -14.28
C LEU A 99 19.30 7.68 -13.95
N ASN A 100 19.70 6.70 -13.14
CA ASN A 100 21.10 6.43 -12.79
C ASN A 100 21.86 5.62 -13.86
N GLY A 101 21.21 5.26 -14.97
CA GLY A 101 21.77 4.50 -16.09
C GLY A 101 21.57 2.98 -16.00
N ASP A 102 21.06 2.46 -14.88
CA ASP A 102 20.76 1.04 -14.71
C ASP A 102 19.80 0.57 -15.82
N LYS A 103 20.06 -0.61 -16.37
CA LYS A 103 19.26 -1.17 -17.47
C LYS A 103 18.20 -2.13 -16.92
N HIS A 104 16.93 -1.88 -17.21
CA HIS A 104 15.83 -2.81 -16.96
C HIS A 104 15.61 -3.70 -18.17
N ILE A 105 15.40 -5.00 -17.94
CA ILE A 105 15.06 -5.98 -18.96
C ILE A 105 13.90 -6.85 -18.45
N SER A 106 12.81 -6.93 -19.20
CA SER A 106 11.81 -7.99 -19.06
C SER A 106 11.98 -9.00 -20.20
N ALA A 107 11.93 -10.28 -19.89
CA ALA A 107 12.09 -11.34 -20.87
C ALA A 107 11.24 -12.57 -20.52
N ALA A 108 10.91 -13.37 -21.53
CA ALA A 108 10.16 -14.62 -21.36
C ALA A 108 10.85 -15.76 -22.10
N ALA A 109 10.69 -16.98 -21.58
CA ALA A 109 11.19 -18.20 -22.22
C ALA A 109 10.16 -19.34 -22.12
N GLN A 110 10.32 -20.31 -23.00
CA GLN A 110 9.59 -21.57 -22.99
C GLN A 110 10.61 -22.71 -23.09
N ALA A 111 10.67 -23.57 -22.07
CA ALA A 111 11.53 -24.77 -22.11
C ALA A 111 10.68 -26.02 -21.86
N GLY A 112 10.34 -26.73 -22.95
CA GLY A 112 9.40 -27.85 -22.89
C GLY A 112 7.99 -27.38 -22.55
N ALA A 113 7.43 -27.89 -21.45
CA ALA A 113 6.11 -27.49 -20.95
C ALA A 113 6.16 -26.33 -19.93
N LYS A 114 7.37 -25.86 -19.58
CA LYS A 114 7.57 -24.84 -18.55
C LYS A 114 7.67 -23.45 -19.17
N SER A 115 6.94 -22.53 -18.59
CA SER A 115 6.99 -21.10 -18.92
C SER A 115 7.86 -20.37 -17.91
N PHE A 116 8.71 -19.48 -18.41
CA PHE A 116 9.55 -18.61 -17.59
C PHE A 116 9.27 -17.15 -17.91
N SER A 117 9.26 -16.32 -16.88
CA SER A 117 9.32 -14.87 -17.01
C SER A 117 10.45 -14.34 -16.14
N MET A 118 11.16 -13.34 -16.62
CA MET A 118 12.31 -12.78 -15.93
C MET A 118 12.34 -11.26 -16.02
N THR A 119 12.50 -10.60 -14.88
CA THR A 119 12.76 -9.16 -14.77
C THR A 119 14.14 -8.96 -14.20
N LEU A 120 15.04 -8.33 -14.95
CA LEU A 120 16.42 -8.03 -14.54
C LEU A 120 16.64 -6.52 -14.42
N THR A 121 17.43 -6.14 -13.44
CA THR A 121 18.01 -4.80 -13.33
C THR A 121 19.53 -4.92 -13.28
N VAL A 122 20.16 -4.30 -14.27
CA VAL A 122 21.59 -4.41 -14.51
C VAL A 122 22.25 -3.08 -14.17
N GLY A 123 22.99 -3.07 -13.08
CA GLY A 123 23.84 -1.96 -12.69
C GLY A 123 25.29 -2.15 -13.12
N ALA A 124 26.12 -1.16 -12.76
CA ALA A 124 27.54 -1.15 -13.13
C ALA A 124 28.34 -2.33 -12.53
N ALA A 125 27.98 -2.77 -11.31
CA ALA A 125 28.72 -3.77 -10.54
C ALA A 125 27.89 -5.00 -10.15
N ARG A 126 26.56 -4.89 -10.11
CA ARG A 126 25.64 -5.98 -9.72
C ARG A 126 24.46 -6.08 -10.68
N LEU A 127 23.89 -7.26 -10.74
CA LEU A 127 22.68 -7.59 -11.46
C LEU A 127 21.73 -8.27 -10.48
N PHE A 128 20.51 -7.74 -10.39
CA PHE A 128 19.44 -8.36 -9.63
C PHE A 128 18.35 -8.86 -10.58
N GLY A 129 17.62 -9.88 -10.19
CA GLY A 129 16.56 -10.44 -11.01
C GLY A 129 15.44 -11.12 -10.25
N TYR A 130 14.29 -11.17 -10.89
CA TYR A 130 13.08 -11.86 -10.47
C TYR A 130 12.72 -12.85 -11.57
N LEU A 131 12.84 -14.15 -11.30
CA LEU A 131 12.62 -15.23 -12.26
C LEU A 131 11.45 -16.09 -11.79
N THR A 132 10.38 -16.12 -12.56
CA THR A 132 9.28 -17.06 -12.35
C THR A 132 9.48 -18.30 -13.21
N ALA A 133 9.30 -19.46 -12.60
CA ALA A 133 9.31 -20.76 -13.26
C ALA A 133 8.13 -21.57 -12.75
N ASP A 134 7.07 -21.64 -13.55
CA ASP A 134 5.76 -22.17 -13.11
C ASP A 134 5.24 -21.39 -11.87
N ALA A 135 5.07 -22.06 -10.73
CA ALA A 135 4.64 -21.45 -9.46
C ALA A 135 5.84 -21.03 -8.56
N LEU A 136 7.07 -21.33 -8.95
CA LEU A 136 8.25 -21.00 -8.15
C LEU A 136 8.81 -19.63 -8.54
N ILE A 137 9.14 -18.84 -7.52
CA ILE A 137 9.71 -17.51 -7.65
C ILE A 137 11.15 -17.55 -7.16
N TRP A 138 12.07 -17.26 -8.08
CA TRP A 138 13.51 -17.23 -7.84
C TRP A 138 13.99 -15.79 -7.85
N GLN A 139 14.87 -15.45 -6.92
CA GLN A 139 15.65 -14.21 -6.97
C GLN A 139 16.99 -14.48 -7.63
N VAL A 140 17.50 -13.53 -8.41
CA VAL A 140 18.83 -13.58 -9.00
C VAL A 140 19.68 -12.49 -8.39
N ASP A 141 20.88 -12.85 -7.95
CA ASP A 141 21.89 -11.91 -7.47
C ASP A 141 23.24 -12.31 -8.07
N ALA A 142 23.79 -11.43 -8.90
CA ALA A 142 25.04 -11.67 -9.59
C ALA A 142 25.96 -10.45 -9.53
N GLN A 143 27.25 -10.70 -9.35
CA GLN A 143 28.28 -9.68 -9.40
C GLN A 143 28.93 -9.66 -10.78
N ARG A 144 29.30 -8.47 -11.23
CA ARG A 144 29.97 -8.28 -12.52
C ARG A 144 31.46 -8.59 -12.42
N ASP A 145 31.93 -9.49 -13.27
CA ASP A 145 33.33 -9.66 -13.65
C ASP A 145 33.59 -9.05 -15.05
N LEU A 146 34.81 -9.16 -15.59
CA LEU A 146 35.21 -8.57 -16.87
C LEU A 146 34.30 -8.97 -18.05
N GLU A 147 33.91 -10.24 -18.13
CA GLU A 147 33.17 -10.80 -19.28
C GLU A 147 31.72 -11.20 -18.92
N THR A 148 31.43 -11.46 -17.65
CA THR A 148 30.16 -12.07 -17.23
C THR A 148 29.65 -11.52 -15.90
N TYR A 149 28.34 -11.57 -15.70
CA TYR A 149 27.72 -11.53 -14.38
C TYR A 149 27.66 -12.96 -13.82
N GLN A 150 28.17 -13.18 -12.61
CA GLN A 150 28.20 -14.49 -11.94
C GLN A 150 27.60 -14.39 -10.54
N GLY A 151 26.80 -15.38 -10.17
CA GLY A 151 26.22 -15.47 -8.83
C GLY A 151 25.16 -16.55 -8.74
N TRP A 152 24.00 -16.22 -8.17
CA TRP A 152 23.01 -17.21 -7.77
C TRP A 152 21.61 -16.85 -8.24
N ALA A 153 20.88 -17.84 -8.76
CA ALA A 153 19.43 -17.87 -8.68
C ALA A 153 19.06 -18.68 -7.43
N TYR A 154 18.25 -18.13 -6.54
CA TYR A 154 17.85 -18.81 -5.31
C TYR A 154 16.36 -18.64 -4.99
N LEU A 155 15.81 -19.67 -4.35
CA LEU A 155 14.48 -19.66 -3.75
C LEU A 155 14.63 -19.19 -2.30
N PRO A 156 14.18 -17.97 -1.94
CA PRO A 156 14.30 -17.49 -0.57
C PRO A 156 13.42 -18.33 0.36
N ALA A 157 13.88 -18.54 1.59
CA ALA A 157 12.97 -18.97 2.64
C ALA A 157 11.98 -17.82 2.89
N GLY A 158 10.68 -18.08 2.71
CA GLY A 158 9.66 -17.08 3.03
C GLY A 158 9.73 -16.67 4.50
N LEU A 159 9.22 -15.48 4.82
CA LEU A 159 9.11 -15.05 6.20
C LEU A 159 8.08 -15.91 6.96
N PRO A 160 8.33 -16.26 8.23
CA PRO A 160 7.36 -17.00 9.04
C PRO A 160 6.00 -16.30 9.08
N ALA A 161 4.94 -17.07 8.83
CA ALA A 161 3.55 -16.59 8.71
C ALA A 161 3.03 -15.74 9.88
N ALA A 162 3.60 -15.87 11.08
CA ALA A 162 3.17 -15.14 12.27
C ALA A 162 3.65 -13.68 12.34
N GLU A 163 4.61 -13.29 11.48
CA GLU A 163 5.30 -11.99 11.57
C GLU A 163 4.77 -10.94 10.57
N LEU A 164 3.91 -11.33 9.63
CA LEU A 164 3.34 -10.44 8.61
C LEU A 164 2.04 -9.72 9.03
N ASN A 165 1.69 -9.71 10.31
CA ASN A 165 0.45 -9.05 10.76
C ASN A 165 0.66 -7.54 11.01
N HIS A 166 -0.14 -6.74 10.30
CA HIS A 166 -0.20 -5.27 10.30
C HIS A 166 0.95 -4.57 9.55
N ASP A 167 1.10 -4.86 8.25
CA ASP A 167 1.90 -4.08 7.28
C ASP A 167 1.13 -2.87 6.72
N TYR A 168 -0.03 -2.55 7.28
CA TYR A 168 -0.71 -1.29 7.01
C TYR A 168 -1.43 -0.75 8.24
N PHE A 169 -1.80 0.53 8.16
CA PHE A 169 -2.78 1.12 9.06
C PHE A 169 -3.76 1.99 8.28
N ILE A 170 -4.97 2.14 8.81
CA ILE A 170 -5.92 3.13 8.30
C ILE A 170 -5.66 4.43 9.05
N PRO A 171 -5.30 5.53 8.35
CA PRO A 171 -5.01 6.79 9.01
C PRO A 171 -6.14 7.23 9.94
N ALA A 172 -5.77 7.66 11.14
CA ALA A 172 -6.76 8.17 12.09
C ALA A 172 -7.57 9.32 11.48
N SER A 173 -6.98 10.21 10.69
CA SER A 173 -7.70 11.27 9.97
C SER A 173 -8.66 10.79 8.87
N ALA A 174 -8.47 9.58 8.33
CA ALA A 174 -9.45 8.93 7.45
C ALA A 174 -10.64 8.37 8.25
N LEU A 175 -10.45 8.12 9.55
CA LEU A 175 -11.47 7.63 10.49
C LEU A 175 -12.06 8.73 11.38
N LEU A 176 -11.37 9.86 11.51
CA LEU A 176 -11.70 10.93 12.44
C LEU A 176 -12.53 11.99 11.70
N PRO A 177 -13.70 12.34 12.25
CA PRO A 177 -14.38 13.56 11.88
C PRO A 177 -13.41 14.74 11.97
N PRO A 178 -13.55 15.77 11.10
CA PRO A 178 -13.00 17.09 11.41
C PRO A 178 -13.47 17.55 12.81
N PRO A 179 -12.73 18.47 13.45
CA PRO A 179 -12.89 18.77 14.86
C PRO A 179 -14.35 18.97 15.25
N LEU A 180 -14.77 18.31 16.35
CA LEU A 180 -16.13 18.33 16.86
C LEU A 180 -16.66 19.77 16.85
N ARG A 181 -17.68 20.02 16.02
CA ARG A 181 -18.40 21.30 16.05
C ARG A 181 -18.94 21.46 17.47
N SER A 182 -18.59 22.56 18.13
CA SER A 182 -19.04 22.82 19.50
C SER A 182 -20.55 23.00 19.48
N LEU A 183 -21.28 22.27 20.32
CA LEU A 183 -22.66 22.62 20.62
C LEU A 183 -22.62 24.02 21.22
N VAL A 184 -23.22 25.00 20.56
CA VAL A 184 -23.29 26.36 21.09
C VAL A 184 -24.11 26.27 22.37
N ALA A 185 -23.45 26.45 23.52
CA ALA A 185 -24.14 26.50 24.80
C ALA A 185 -25.20 27.62 24.76
N PRO A 186 -26.36 27.44 25.40
CA PRO A 186 -27.37 28.49 25.44
C PRO A 186 -26.73 29.76 26.01
N ILE A 187 -26.84 30.86 25.27
CA ILE A 187 -26.45 32.19 25.75
C ILE A 187 -27.24 32.40 27.03
N GLN A 188 -26.55 32.37 28.18
CA GLN A 188 -27.17 32.71 29.45
C GLN A 188 -27.81 34.09 29.28
N ALA A 189 -29.12 34.14 29.48
CA ALA A 189 -29.89 35.37 29.38
C ALA A 189 -29.20 36.45 30.20
N LEU A 190 -28.86 37.56 29.53
CA LEU A 190 -28.34 38.78 30.12
C LEU A 190 -29.21 39.16 31.33
N GLN A 191 -28.70 39.05 32.55
CA GLN A 191 -29.36 39.61 33.72
C GLN A 191 -29.24 41.14 33.65
N VAL A 192 -30.28 41.78 33.12
CA VAL A 192 -30.49 43.23 33.18
C VAL A 192 -31.36 43.55 34.39
N GLY A 193 -30.79 44.30 35.34
CA GLY A 193 -31.53 45.25 36.18
C GLY A 193 -32.24 44.71 37.43
N GLY A 194 -31.80 45.17 38.59
CA GLY A 194 -32.47 44.94 39.87
C GLY A 194 -33.75 45.74 40.10
N GLY A 195 -34.44 45.42 41.19
CA GLY A 195 -35.58 46.15 41.74
C GLY A 195 -36.69 45.22 42.26
N ASP A 196 -37.01 45.34 43.54
CA ASP A 196 -37.98 44.54 44.31
C ASP A 196 -39.37 44.39 43.65
N ALA A 197 -39.91 43.16 43.66
CA ALA A 197 -41.27 42.83 44.11
C ALA A 197 -41.62 41.36 43.83
N ALA A 198 -42.21 40.70 44.82
CA ALA A 198 -42.76 39.36 44.73
C ALA A 198 -43.86 39.25 43.65
N ASN A 199 -43.82 38.20 42.83
CA ASN A 199 -44.99 37.43 42.42
C ASN A 199 -44.60 36.12 41.74
N THR A 200 -45.29 35.06 42.16
CA THR A 200 -45.21 33.68 41.66
C THR A 200 -45.71 33.56 40.23
N ALA A 201 -44.85 33.16 39.28
CA ALA A 201 -45.23 32.55 38.01
C ALA A 201 -44.07 31.74 37.41
N SER A 202 -44.33 30.43 37.29
CA SER A 202 -43.73 29.41 36.42
C SER A 202 -42.39 29.71 35.74
N ALA A 203 -41.32 29.07 36.23
CA ALA A 203 -40.07 28.93 35.49
C ALA A 203 -40.33 28.14 34.19
N PRO A 204 -39.71 28.50 33.06
CA PRO A 204 -39.69 27.65 31.88
C PRO A 204 -38.96 26.35 32.23
N GLN A 205 -39.63 25.22 32.02
CA GLN A 205 -39.06 23.90 32.22
C GLN A 205 -37.95 23.67 31.18
N ASN A 206 -36.70 23.82 31.61
CA ASN A 206 -35.58 23.12 30.98
C ASN A 206 -35.70 21.65 31.38
N ALA A 207 -36.41 20.85 30.59
CA ALA A 207 -36.53 19.41 30.80
C ALA A 207 -35.30 18.68 30.22
N SER A 208 -34.11 18.94 30.76
CA SER A 208 -33.03 17.95 30.66
C SER A 208 -33.29 16.89 31.72
N LEU A 209 -33.71 15.69 31.30
CA LEU A 209 -33.90 14.53 32.19
C LEU A 209 -32.58 14.25 32.95
N PRO A 210 -32.51 14.44 34.29
CA PRO A 210 -31.22 14.54 35.01
C PRO A 210 -30.35 13.27 35.11
N ASN A 211 -30.67 12.15 34.45
CA ASN A 211 -30.03 10.86 34.73
C ASN A 211 -29.55 10.07 33.50
N ILE A 212 -29.59 10.59 32.26
CA ILE A 212 -29.13 9.82 31.09
C ILE A 212 -27.60 9.89 30.94
N SER A 213 -26.94 8.73 30.83
CA SER A 213 -25.48 8.63 30.65
C SER A 213 -25.08 7.35 29.91
N ALA A 214 -23.80 7.22 29.55
CA ALA A 214 -23.27 6.03 28.90
C ALA A 214 -23.34 4.74 29.75
N SER A 215 -23.68 4.84 31.04
CA SER A 215 -23.87 3.68 31.92
C SER A 215 -25.28 3.09 31.88
N ASN A 216 -26.27 3.81 31.36
CA ASN A 216 -27.67 3.37 31.35
C ASN A 216 -28.35 3.41 29.98
N LEU A 217 -27.78 4.14 29.02
CA LEU A 217 -28.26 4.21 27.65
C LEU A 217 -27.09 4.06 26.69
N GLN A 218 -27.35 3.42 25.55
CA GLN A 218 -26.41 3.30 24.45
C GLN A 218 -27.06 3.87 23.19
N ILE A 219 -26.31 4.71 22.47
CA ILE A 219 -26.70 5.22 21.15
C ILE A 219 -25.74 4.61 20.13
N SER A 220 -26.25 4.20 18.98
CA SER A 220 -25.44 3.89 17.80
C SER A 220 -26.10 4.45 16.55
N GLN A 221 -25.30 4.77 15.53
CA GLN A 221 -25.77 5.31 14.26
C GLN A 221 -25.20 4.48 13.12
N SER A 222 -25.97 4.32 12.04
CA SER A 222 -25.51 3.76 10.77
C SER A 222 -26.11 4.56 9.62
N PHE A 223 -25.37 4.68 8.53
CA PHE A 223 -25.79 5.37 7.31
C PHE A 223 -25.56 4.43 6.13
N GLU A 224 -26.48 4.40 5.17
CA GLU A 224 -26.37 3.60 3.96
C GLU A 224 -26.90 4.38 2.75
N PRO A 225 -26.10 4.56 1.67
CA PRO A 225 -24.71 4.11 1.54
C PRO A 225 -23.73 4.92 2.41
N ASP A 226 -22.62 4.27 2.79
CA ASP A 226 -21.41 4.84 3.42
C ASP A 226 -20.18 4.37 2.63
N PRO A 227 -19.49 5.25 1.89
CA PRO A 227 -19.72 6.70 1.77
C PRO A 227 -20.94 7.06 0.90
N VAL A 228 -21.35 8.32 0.93
CA VAL A 228 -22.44 8.85 0.08
C VAL A 228 -21.87 9.66 -1.10
N ILE A 229 -22.41 9.43 -2.29
CA ILE A 229 -22.04 10.20 -3.48
C ILE A 229 -22.69 11.60 -3.39
N ALA A 230 -21.93 12.65 -3.69
CA ALA A 230 -22.40 14.02 -3.73
C ALA A 230 -23.56 14.18 -4.74
N GLY A 231 -24.64 14.86 -4.34
CA GLY A 231 -25.90 14.89 -5.09
C GLY A 231 -26.83 13.70 -4.82
N GLY A 232 -26.34 12.67 -4.14
CA GLY A 232 -27.09 11.48 -3.77
C GLY A 232 -27.86 11.61 -2.46
N THR A 233 -28.41 10.48 -2.01
CA THR A 233 -29.15 10.33 -0.76
C THR A 233 -28.53 9.24 0.10
N THR A 234 -28.64 9.40 1.41
CA THR A 234 -28.24 8.39 2.40
C THR A 234 -29.33 8.24 3.46
N ASP A 235 -29.60 6.99 3.82
CA ASP A 235 -30.55 6.60 4.85
C ASP A 235 -29.81 6.35 6.15
N ALA A 236 -30.23 7.04 7.21
CA ALA A 236 -29.66 6.94 8.54
C ALA A 236 -30.59 6.15 9.46
N VAL A 237 -30.02 5.27 10.28
CA VAL A 237 -30.71 4.58 11.36
C VAL A 237 -30.00 4.88 12.67
N ILE A 238 -30.71 5.50 13.61
CA ILE A 238 -30.24 5.73 14.97
C ILE A 238 -30.89 4.71 15.88
N THR A 239 -30.07 3.94 16.59
CA THR A 239 -30.51 2.95 17.57
C THR A 239 -30.25 3.50 18.97
N VAL A 240 -31.30 3.54 19.78
CA VAL A 240 -31.25 3.90 21.20
C VAL A 240 -31.63 2.67 22.02
N LYS A 241 -30.69 2.18 22.82
CA LYS A 241 -30.86 1.00 23.66
C LYS A 241 -30.76 1.35 25.13
N ASN A 242 -31.76 0.95 25.89
CA ASN A 242 -31.68 0.97 27.35
C ASN A 242 -30.83 -0.22 27.82
N ILE A 243 -29.68 0.06 28.42
CA ILE A 243 -28.75 -0.97 28.94
C ILE A 243 -28.82 -1.11 30.46
N SER A 244 -29.70 -0.36 31.14
CA SER A 244 -29.90 -0.46 32.58
C SER A 244 -31.04 -1.40 32.96
N SER A 245 -31.20 -1.58 34.27
CA SER A 245 -32.31 -2.30 34.89
C SER A 245 -33.54 -1.42 35.15
N GLU A 246 -33.49 -0.13 34.81
CA GLU A 246 -34.54 0.86 35.08
C GLU A 246 -35.23 1.26 33.78
N ALA A 247 -36.52 1.60 33.83
CA ALA A 247 -37.21 2.17 32.68
C ALA A 247 -36.87 3.65 32.54
N HIS A 248 -36.69 4.12 31.31
CA HIS A 248 -36.53 5.53 30.98
C HIS A 248 -37.78 6.02 30.25
N GLU A 249 -38.33 7.14 30.68
CA GLU A 249 -39.59 7.68 30.14
C GLU A 249 -39.36 9.00 29.41
N ASN A 250 -40.18 9.25 28.39
CA ASN A 250 -40.21 10.48 27.61
C ASN A 250 -38.84 10.88 27.05
N LEU A 251 -38.12 9.91 26.50
CA LEU A 251 -36.84 10.15 25.85
C LEU A 251 -37.04 10.92 24.54
N GLU A 252 -36.16 11.89 24.34
CA GLU A 252 -36.10 12.76 23.18
C GLU A 252 -34.69 12.68 22.60
N LEU A 253 -34.60 12.60 21.28
CA LEU A 253 -33.36 12.51 20.53
C LEU A 253 -33.21 13.77 19.68
N GLU A 254 -32.07 14.44 19.81
CA GLU A 254 -31.67 15.56 18.97
C GLU A 254 -30.48 15.14 18.10
N VAL A 255 -30.58 15.35 16.79
CA VAL A 255 -29.51 15.05 15.84
C VAL A 255 -28.98 16.36 15.25
N PHE A 256 -27.78 16.72 15.67
CA PHE A 256 -27.10 17.95 15.27
C PHE A 256 -26.22 17.75 14.04
N PHE A 257 -25.91 18.86 13.36
CA PHE A 257 -25.00 19.01 12.22
C PHE A 257 -25.42 18.32 10.91
N VAL A 258 -26.24 17.27 10.96
CA VAL A 258 -26.61 16.50 9.76
C VAL A 258 -27.35 17.37 8.75
N LEU A 259 -28.22 18.28 9.20
CA LEU A 259 -29.00 19.19 8.34
C LEU A 259 -28.28 20.51 8.01
N GLU A 260 -27.00 20.66 8.35
CA GLU A 260 -26.23 21.84 7.95
C GLU A 260 -25.72 21.71 6.52
N ASP A 261 -25.27 20.51 6.16
CA ASP A 261 -24.65 20.18 4.88
C ASP A 261 -25.54 19.22 4.04
N SER A 262 -26.79 18.98 4.49
CA SER A 262 -27.77 18.12 3.81
C SER A 262 -29.21 18.63 3.94
N VAL A 263 -30.13 18.08 3.16
CA VAL A 263 -31.57 18.37 3.19
C VAL A 263 -32.35 17.12 3.58
N LEU A 264 -33.22 17.24 4.59
CA LEU A 264 -34.10 16.17 5.03
C LEU A 264 -35.11 15.81 3.94
N MET A 265 -35.12 14.53 3.55
CA MET A 265 -36.01 13.98 2.52
C MET A 265 -37.20 13.27 3.13
N ALA A 266 -36.94 12.45 4.16
CA ALA A 266 -37.93 11.67 4.88
C ALA A 266 -37.46 11.45 6.31
N ALA A 267 -38.40 11.24 7.23
CA ALA A 267 -38.11 10.87 8.60
C ALA A 267 -39.25 10.02 9.16
N ASP A 268 -38.93 9.13 10.11
CA ASP A 268 -39.93 8.35 10.81
C ASP A 268 -40.93 9.25 11.57
N PRO A 269 -42.17 8.76 11.83
CA PRO A 269 -43.16 9.51 12.59
C PRO A 269 -42.62 9.94 13.96
N GLY A 270 -42.70 11.24 14.25
CA GLY A 270 -42.16 11.81 15.48
C GLY A 270 -40.78 12.44 15.33
N CYS A 271 -40.14 12.30 14.17
CA CYS A 271 -38.94 13.03 13.78
C CYS A 271 -39.29 14.23 12.89
N ASN A 272 -38.87 15.45 13.27
CA ASN A 272 -39.14 16.67 12.51
C ASN A 272 -37.95 17.63 12.58
N GLU A 273 -37.71 18.37 11.49
CA GLU A 273 -36.75 19.49 11.48
C GLU A 273 -37.23 20.61 12.42
N GLN A 274 -36.34 21.06 13.30
CA GLN A 274 -36.57 22.17 14.22
C GLN A 274 -35.30 23.04 14.34
N LEU A 275 -35.46 24.24 14.91
CA LEU A 275 -34.33 25.09 15.26
C LEU A 275 -34.00 24.91 16.74
N SER A 276 -32.71 24.69 17.03
CA SER A 276 -32.19 24.71 18.39
C SER A 276 -32.24 26.12 18.99
N LEU A 277 -31.95 26.23 20.29
CA LEU A 277 -31.82 27.52 20.98
C LEU A 277 -30.74 28.44 20.39
N SER A 278 -29.76 27.89 19.68
CA SER A 278 -28.72 28.63 18.96
C SER A 278 -29.08 28.92 17.50
N LEU A 279 -30.35 28.69 17.10
CA LEU A 279 -30.85 28.81 15.73
C LEU A 279 -30.18 27.85 14.74
N GLN A 280 -29.65 26.74 15.24
CA GLN A 280 -29.09 25.67 14.41
C GLN A 280 -30.22 24.74 13.96
N LYS A 281 -30.19 24.27 12.71
CA LYS A 281 -31.11 23.23 12.24
C LYS A 281 -30.75 21.89 12.89
N VAL A 282 -31.73 21.27 13.53
CA VAL A 282 -31.60 19.99 14.25
C VAL A 282 -32.77 19.10 13.86
N LEU A 283 -32.52 17.80 13.68
CA LEU A 283 -33.60 16.83 13.58
C LEU A 283 -33.97 16.39 14.99
N TYR A 284 -35.20 16.68 15.39
CA TYR A 284 -35.72 16.33 16.70
C TYR A 284 -36.68 15.15 16.59
N CYS A 285 -36.45 14.09 17.37
CA CYS A 285 -37.19 12.84 17.33
C CYS A 285 -37.72 12.42 18.70
N THR A 286 -38.99 12.03 18.78
CA THR A 286 -39.56 11.41 19.97
C THR A 286 -39.19 9.92 20.04
N VAL A 287 -38.38 9.52 21.03
CA VAL A 287 -38.07 8.11 21.33
C VAL A 287 -39.16 7.49 22.21
N GLY A 288 -39.71 8.26 23.14
CA GLY A 288 -40.74 7.83 24.07
C GLY A 288 -40.17 6.99 25.22
N ASN A 289 -40.93 6.00 25.68
CA ASN A 289 -40.53 5.18 26.83
C ASN A 289 -39.71 3.96 26.36
N LEU A 290 -38.67 3.63 27.12
CA LEU A 290 -37.84 2.43 26.94
C LEU A 290 -37.79 1.62 28.24
N ALA A 291 -38.36 0.43 28.21
CA ALA A 291 -38.21 -0.56 29.27
C ALA A 291 -36.76 -1.06 29.38
N PRO A 292 -36.36 -1.70 30.49
CA PRO A 292 -35.04 -2.31 30.62
C PRO A 292 -34.72 -3.24 29.45
N SER A 293 -33.52 -3.10 28.85
CA SER A 293 -33.08 -3.85 27.66
C SER A 293 -33.86 -3.58 26.37
N GLU A 294 -34.86 -2.69 26.38
CA GLU A 294 -35.59 -2.30 25.17
C GLU A 294 -34.69 -1.48 24.23
N THR A 295 -34.89 -1.69 22.93
CA THR A 295 -34.20 -0.97 21.86
C THR A 295 -35.22 -0.31 20.97
N ARG A 296 -35.00 0.96 20.61
CA ARG A 296 -35.77 1.68 19.60
C ARG A 296 -34.87 2.15 18.48
N GLN A 297 -35.37 2.03 17.26
CA GLN A 297 -34.71 2.52 16.05
C GLN A 297 -35.53 3.65 15.46
N LEU A 298 -34.85 4.67 14.95
CA LEU A 298 -35.42 5.82 14.29
C LEU A 298 -34.67 6.03 12.97
N GLY A 299 -35.41 6.03 11.87
CA GLY A 299 -34.90 6.22 10.52
C GLY A 299 -35.13 7.65 10.00
N PHE A 300 -34.19 8.15 9.23
CA PHE A 300 -34.38 9.34 8.40
C PHE A 300 -33.49 9.31 7.16
N SER A 301 -33.89 10.03 6.12
CA SER A 301 -33.18 10.10 4.84
C SER A 301 -32.77 11.54 4.57
N VAL A 302 -31.53 11.76 4.13
CA VAL A 302 -31.03 13.07 3.74
C VAL A 302 -30.46 13.05 2.33
N SER A 303 -30.60 14.17 1.62
CA SER A 303 -29.92 14.42 0.34
C SER A 303 -28.74 15.36 0.56
N VAL A 304 -27.62 15.06 -0.10
CA VAL A 304 -26.37 15.82 0.05
C VAL A 304 -26.18 16.71 -1.16
N ALA A 305 -25.76 17.96 -0.95
CA ALA A 305 -25.46 18.86 -2.05
C ALA A 305 -24.28 18.35 -2.91
N GLU A 306 -24.33 18.61 -4.22
CA GLU A 306 -23.26 18.20 -5.15
C GLU A 306 -21.92 18.93 -4.92
N ALA A 307 -21.96 20.13 -4.34
CA ALA A 307 -20.79 21.01 -4.26
C ALA A 307 -20.48 21.44 -2.82
N GLY A 308 -19.20 21.39 -2.47
CA GLY A 308 -18.66 22.02 -1.25
C GLY A 308 -18.78 21.20 0.04
N VAL A 309 -19.32 19.98 -0.02
CA VAL A 309 -19.43 19.08 1.13
C VAL A 309 -18.46 17.93 0.97
N SER A 310 -17.58 17.72 1.95
CA SER A 310 -16.60 16.62 1.97
C SER A 310 -16.97 15.49 2.93
N TYR A 311 -17.87 15.74 3.87
CA TYR A 311 -18.38 14.76 4.83
C TYR A 311 -19.73 15.22 5.37
N LEU A 312 -20.54 14.28 5.85
CA LEU A 312 -21.70 14.57 6.68
C LEU A 312 -21.37 14.23 8.14
N ALA A 313 -21.68 15.15 9.06
CA ALA A 313 -21.59 14.91 10.49
C ALA A 313 -22.96 14.74 11.11
N SER A 314 -23.10 13.76 11.99
CA SER A 314 -24.33 13.47 12.74
C SER A 314 -24.00 13.26 14.21
N SER A 315 -24.43 14.20 15.06
CA SER A 315 -24.28 14.09 16.51
C SER A 315 -25.64 13.82 17.14
N ALA A 316 -25.87 12.56 17.51
CA ALA A 316 -27.08 12.10 18.18
C ALA A 316 -26.98 12.33 19.69
N VAL A 317 -27.94 13.05 20.28
CA VAL A 317 -27.95 13.45 21.68
C VAL A 317 -29.26 13.05 22.35
N VAL A 318 -29.17 12.35 23.48
CA VAL A 318 -30.32 12.05 24.36
C VAL A 318 -29.96 12.49 25.78
N GLY A 319 -30.58 13.56 26.25
CA GLY A 319 -30.23 14.17 27.55
C GLY A 319 -28.75 14.61 27.58
N GLY A 320 -27.95 13.98 28.45
CA GLY A 320 -26.50 14.25 28.55
C GLY A 320 -25.62 13.31 27.71
N LEU A 321 -26.19 12.30 27.06
CA LEU A 321 -25.44 11.32 26.27
C LEU A 321 -25.34 11.78 24.81
N ARG A 322 -24.13 11.76 24.26
CA ARG A 322 -23.82 12.13 22.87
C ARG A 322 -23.11 10.97 22.16
N HIS A 323 -23.50 10.70 20.93
CA HIS A 323 -22.79 9.84 20.01
C HIS A 323 -22.54 10.58 18.70
N ASP A 324 -21.28 10.73 18.32
CA ASP A 324 -20.87 11.36 17.06
C ASP A 324 -20.66 10.31 15.98
N PHE A 325 -21.03 10.65 14.75
CA PHE A 325 -20.84 9.80 13.59
C PHE A 325 -20.57 10.67 12.35
N THR A 326 -19.76 10.18 11.42
CA THR A 326 -19.50 10.85 10.15
C THR A 326 -19.45 9.84 9.02
N ILE A 327 -19.87 10.28 7.84
CA ILE A 327 -19.64 9.57 6.58
C ILE A 327 -18.97 10.50 5.58
N ASN A 328 -18.17 9.93 4.68
CA ASN A 328 -17.55 10.70 3.61
C ASN A 328 -18.58 11.08 2.54
N VAL A 329 -18.43 12.28 1.98
CA VAL A 329 -19.15 12.73 0.79
C VAL A 329 -18.17 12.73 -0.37
N VAL A 330 -18.44 11.89 -1.36
CA VAL A 330 -17.48 11.53 -2.41
C VAL A 330 -18.03 11.82 -3.79
N LYS A 331 -17.16 11.88 -4.80
CA LYS A 331 -17.63 11.91 -6.20
C LYS A 331 -17.87 10.49 -6.70
N ASP A 332 -18.76 10.37 -7.68
CA ASP A 332 -18.85 9.14 -8.45
C ASP A 332 -17.62 9.00 -9.33
N THR A 333 -16.91 7.90 -9.15
CA THR A 333 -15.65 7.54 -9.81
C THR A 333 -15.82 6.35 -10.73
N ARG A 334 -17.00 5.71 -10.73
CA ARG A 334 -17.26 4.41 -11.36
C ARG A 334 -18.16 4.48 -12.58
N THR A 335 -19.08 5.43 -12.63
CA THR A 335 -19.97 5.57 -13.79
C THR A 335 -19.14 5.79 -15.07
N ASP A 336 -19.46 5.00 -16.08
CA ASP A 336 -18.91 5.01 -17.43
C ASP A 336 -20.12 5.06 -18.38
N SER A 337 -20.45 6.28 -18.83
CA SER A 337 -21.69 6.61 -19.51
C SER A 337 -21.75 6.05 -20.94
N ASP A 338 -20.60 5.91 -21.61
CA ASP A 338 -20.49 5.44 -22.99
C ASP A 338 -19.91 4.03 -23.14
N GLN A 339 -19.49 3.42 -22.03
CA GLN A 339 -19.03 2.03 -21.88
C GLN A 339 -17.73 1.73 -22.64
N ASP A 340 -16.83 2.71 -22.70
CA ASP A 340 -15.52 2.54 -23.33
C ASP A 340 -14.45 1.93 -22.40
N GLY A 341 -14.77 1.78 -21.11
CA GLY A 341 -13.91 1.22 -20.07
C GLY A 341 -13.16 2.25 -19.21
N ILE A 342 -13.36 3.55 -19.45
CA ILE A 342 -12.87 4.65 -18.62
C ILE A 342 -14.08 5.35 -18.00
N SER A 343 -14.05 5.63 -16.70
CA SER A 343 -15.16 6.31 -16.04
C SER A 343 -15.22 7.79 -16.39
N ASP A 344 -16.43 8.38 -16.40
CA ASP A 344 -16.69 9.80 -16.68
C ASP A 344 -15.79 10.73 -15.83
N PHE A 345 -15.52 10.29 -14.60
CA PHE A 345 -14.62 10.98 -13.68
C PHE A 345 -13.17 10.98 -14.18
N ASN A 346 -12.66 9.85 -14.63
CA ASN A 346 -11.31 9.73 -15.17
C ASN A 346 -11.17 10.42 -16.53
N GLU A 347 -12.21 10.42 -17.34
CA GLU A 347 -12.25 11.17 -18.59
C GLU A 347 -12.16 12.68 -18.35
N THR A 348 -12.82 13.17 -17.31
CA THR A 348 -12.67 14.57 -16.87
C THR A 348 -11.22 14.89 -16.50
N LEU A 349 -10.49 13.97 -15.87
CA LEU A 349 -9.07 14.14 -15.53
C LEU A 349 -8.17 14.10 -16.79
N LEU A 350 -8.55 13.28 -17.77
CA LEU A 350 -7.82 13.09 -19.03
C LEU A 350 -8.20 14.13 -20.10
N ALA A 351 -9.21 14.96 -19.83
CA ALA A 351 -9.80 15.91 -20.77
C ALA A 351 -10.37 15.23 -22.03
N THR A 352 -11.00 14.07 -21.87
CA THR A 352 -11.82 13.38 -22.88
C THR A 352 -13.32 13.64 -22.68
N ASP A 353 -14.16 13.29 -23.66
CA ASP A 353 -15.61 13.50 -23.64
C ASP A 353 -16.37 12.24 -23.16
N PRO A 354 -17.02 12.28 -21.97
CA PRO A 354 -17.65 11.10 -21.35
C PRO A 354 -18.94 10.61 -22.00
N LEU A 355 -19.30 11.17 -23.15
CA LEU A 355 -20.45 10.76 -23.94
C LEU A 355 -20.03 10.30 -25.36
N ASP A 356 -18.73 10.21 -25.65
CA ASP A 356 -18.18 9.80 -26.93
C ASP A 356 -17.08 8.75 -26.75
N SER A 357 -17.45 7.48 -26.92
CA SER A 357 -16.58 6.32 -26.75
C SER A 357 -15.38 6.27 -27.72
N SER A 358 -15.28 7.22 -28.66
CA SER A 358 -14.12 7.38 -29.54
C SER A 358 -13.09 8.39 -29.00
N SER A 359 -13.51 9.22 -28.05
CA SER A 359 -12.67 10.15 -27.29
C SER A 359 -12.11 9.43 -26.06
N VAL A 360 -11.16 8.52 -26.25
CA VAL A 360 -10.62 7.71 -25.14
C VAL A 360 -9.11 7.72 -25.06
N ASP A 361 -8.56 7.72 -23.84
CA ASP A 361 -7.13 7.53 -23.60
C ASP A 361 -6.87 6.29 -22.73
N TYR A 362 -6.48 5.20 -23.39
CA TYR A 362 -6.09 3.94 -22.75
C TYR A 362 -4.62 3.92 -22.27
N SER A 363 -3.91 5.05 -22.30
CA SER A 363 -2.52 5.11 -21.87
C SER A 363 -2.36 4.74 -20.39
N GLU A 364 -1.17 4.22 -20.06
CA GLU A 364 -0.80 3.94 -18.68
C GLU A 364 -0.56 5.26 -17.94
N SER A 365 -1.03 5.33 -16.69
CA SER A 365 -0.66 6.40 -15.77
C SER A 365 0.76 6.18 -15.25
N VAL A 366 1.59 7.21 -15.38
CA VAL A 366 2.92 7.23 -14.79
C VAL A 366 2.80 7.78 -13.38
N ILE A 367 3.16 6.99 -12.38
CA ILE A 367 3.18 7.44 -10.98
C ILE A 367 4.64 7.72 -10.61
N ASP A 368 4.93 8.98 -10.30
CA ASP A 368 6.26 9.44 -9.95
C ASP A 368 6.56 9.14 -8.48
N VAL A 369 7.69 8.47 -8.22
CA VAL A 369 8.04 8.01 -6.88
C VAL A 369 9.39 8.58 -6.43
N LEU A 370 9.39 9.24 -5.28
CA LEU A 370 10.62 9.61 -4.58
C LEU A 370 11.09 8.40 -3.77
N ALA A 371 12.28 7.90 -4.07
CA ALA A 371 12.87 6.75 -3.38
C ALA A 371 14.00 7.21 -2.46
N LEU A 372 13.79 7.07 -1.16
CA LEU A 372 14.76 7.39 -0.12
C LEU A 372 15.38 6.09 0.39
N TYR A 373 16.60 6.12 0.91
CA TYR A 373 17.21 4.93 1.52
C TYR A 373 18.13 5.23 2.70
N THR A 374 18.16 4.32 3.66
CA THR A 374 18.92 4.45 4.91
C THR A 374 20.36 3.96 4.77
N PRO A 375 21.29 4.38 5.66
CA PRO A 375 22.65 3.82 5.68
C PRO A 375 22.70 2.30 5.88
N ASN A 376 21.78 1.71 6.66
CA ASN A 376 21.64 0.26 6.81
C ASN A 376 21.29 -0.41 5.48
N ALA A 377 20.41 0.18 4.68
CA ALA A 377 20.11 -0.34 3.35
C ALA A 377 21.35 -0.27 2.42
N VAL A 378 22.15 0.80 2.52
CA VAL A 378 23.45 0.90 1.83
C VAL A 378 24.42 -0.20 2.28
N ALA A 379 24.46 -0.50 3.57
CA ALA A 379 25.33 -1.54 4.13
C ALA A 379 24.89 -2.95 3.73
N ALA A 380 23.59 -3.20 3.58
CA ALA A 380 23.05 -4.46 3.06
C ALA A 380 23.37 -4.67 1.57
N TYR A 381 23.44 -3.59 0.78
CA TYR A 381 23.76 -3.63 -0.64
C TYR A 381 24.91 -2.67 -1.03
N PRO A 382 26.16 -2.95 -0.60
CA PRO A 382 27.29 -2.04 -0.81
C PRO A 382 27.52 -1.75 -2.30
N GLY A 383 27.47 -0.46 -2.66
CA GLY A 383 27.67 0.00 -4.03
C GLY A 383 26.57 -0.38 -5.03
N ALA A 384 25.44 -0.90 -4.55
CA ALA A 384 24.38 -1.42 -5.42
C ALA A 384 22.95 -1.20 -4.90
N ILE A 385 22.76 -0.45 -3.81
CA ILE A 385 21.43 -0.19 -3.24
C ILE A 385 20.46 0.46 -4.25
N GLU A 386 20.92 1.42 -5.06
CA GLU A 386 20.05 2.02 -6.09
C GLU A 386 19.62 0.99 -7.13
N THR A 387 20.52 0.10 -7.56
CA THR A 387 20.20 -1.01 -8.47
C THR A 387 19.22 -1.99 -7.84
N ARG A 388 19.33 -2.26 -6.53
CA ARG A 388 18.36 -3.06 -5.78
C ARG A 388 16.99 -2.40 -5.73
N ILE A 389 16.93 -1.10 -5.45
CA ILE A 389 15.68 -0.32 -5.44
C ILE A 389 15.04 -0.34 -6.83
N ASN A 390 15.82 -0.08 -7.88
CA ASN A 390 15.37 -0.17 -9.27
C ASN A 390 14.84 -1.57 -9.63
N GLN A 391 15.44 -2.64 -9.08
CA GLN A 391 14.89 -3.99 -9.24
C GLN A 391 13.50 -4.12 -8.64
N LEU A 392 13.28 -3.63 -7.42
CA LEU A 392 11.97 -3.72 -6.77
C LEU A 392 10.90 -2.92 -7.55
N PHE A 393 11.24 -1.75 -8.11
CA PHE A 393 10.37 -1.03 -9.04
C PHE A 393 10.11 -1.81 -10.33
N GLY A 394 11.13 -2.47 -10.89
CA GLY A 394 10.99 -3.31 -12.07
C GLY A 394 10.02 -4.47 -11.86
N VAL A 395 10.11 -5.15 -10.72
CA VAL A 395 9.20 -6.23 -10.33
C VAL A 395 7.78 -5.70 -10.17
N ALA A 396 7.57 -4.60 -9.45
CA ALA A 396 6.24 -4.00 -9.29
C ALA A 396 5.61 -3.60 -10.64
N ASN A 397 6.39 -2.98 -11.54
CA ASN A 397 5.94 -2.64 -12.88
C ASN A 397 5.57 -3.88 -13.72
N GLN A 398 6.30 -4.98 -13.56
CA GLN A 398 5.95 -6.24 -14.21
C GLN A 398 4.63 -6.81 -13.66
N ILE A 399 4.41 -6.73 -12.34
CA ILE A 399 3.15 -7.14 -11.70
C ILE A 399 1.96 -6.33 -12.22
N TYR A 400 2.08 -5.00 -12.33
CA TYR A 400 1.00 -4.17 -12.91
C TYR A 400 0.69 -4.58 -14.35
N ARG A 401 1.72 -4.78 -15.20
CA ARG A 401 1.54 -5.23 -16.59
C ARG A 401 0.89 -6.61 -16.70
N ASP A 402 1.31 -7.56 -15.87
CA ASP A 402 0.78 -8.92 -15.87
C ASP A 402 -0.66 -8.99 -15.33
N SER A 403 -1.00 -8.05 -14.44
CA SER A 403 -2.34 -7.89 -13.87
C SER A 403 -3.28 -7.01 -14.72
N LYS A 404 -2.79 -6.42 -15.83
CA LYS A 404 -3.54 -5.41 -16.63
C LYS A 404 -4.00 -4.19 -15.84
N VAL A 405 -3.18 -3.77 -14.89
CA VAL A 405 -3.29 -2.47 -14.27
C VAL A 405 -2.46 -1.49 -15.11
N GLY A 406 -3.08 -0.42 -15.60
CA GLY A 406 -2.39 0.58 -16.42
C GLY A 406 -1.60 1.58 -15.59
N ILE A 407 -0.77 1.08 -14.67
CA ILE A 407 0.16 1.87 -13.86
C ILE A 407 1.59 1.54 -14.27
N ARG A 408 2.42 2.58 -14.38
CA ARG A 408 3.86 2.47 -14.46
C ARG A 408 4.50 3.36 -13.39
N LEU A 409 5.14 2.75 -12.42
CA LEU A 409 5.96 3.44 -11.44
C LEU A 409 7.24 3.97 -12.08
N ARG A 410 7.59 5.20 -11.76
CA ARG A 410 8.84 5.85 -12.21
C ARG A 410 9.58 6.42 -11.01
N PRO A 411 10.72 5.83 -10.60
CA PRO A 411 11.56 6.47 -9.59
C PRO A 411 12.16 7.76 -10.18
N VAL A 412 11.72 8.92 -9.70
CA VAL A 412 12.13 10.23 -10.23
C VAL A 412 13.36 10.81 -9.54
N TYR A 413 13.65 10.34 -8.33
CA TYR A 413 14.84 10.70 -7.59
C TYR A 413 15.16 9.65 -6.54
N LEU A 414 16.43 9.29 -6.43
CA LEU A 414 16.96 8.39 -5.40
C LEU A 414 17.88 9.20 -4.48
N ALA A 415 17.68 9.11 -3.17
CA ALA A 415 18.54 9.81 -2.22
C ALA A 415 18.71 9.07 -0.89
N SER A 416 19.93 9.15 -0.34
CA SER A 416 20.16 8.72 1.03
C SER A 416 19.61 9.73 2.02
N VAL A 417 18.94 9.25 3.07
CA VAL A 417 18.53 10.06 4.22
C VAL A 417 19.16 9.49 5.49
N ALA A 418 19.69 10.37 6.34
CA ALA A 418 20.08 9.97 7.69
C ALA A 418 18.80 9.59 8.45
N THR A 419 18.83 8.57 9.29
CA THR A 419 17.67 8.17 10.10
C THR A 419 18.12 7.62 11.46
N ASN A 420 17.20 7.56 12.42
CA ASN A 420 17.39 6.75 13.61
C ASN A 420 17.17 5.27 13.27
N GLU A 421 18.27 4.57 12.97
CA GLU A 421 18.27 3.16 12.57
C GLU A 421 17.88 2.15 13.67
N SER A 422 17.52 2.64 14.86
CA SER A 422 16.98 1.82 15.95
C SER A 422 15.47 1.97 16.16
N ALA A 423 14.83 2.88 15.42
CA ALA A 423 13.38 3.06 15.45
C ALA A 423 12.67 1.97 14.65
N ASP A 424 11.47 1.59 15.10
CA ASP A 424 10.60 0.67 14.36
C ASP A 424 9.91 1.35 13.15
N MET A 425 9.38 0.55 12.22
CA MET A 425 8.76 1.02 10.97
C MET A 425 7.57 1.94 11.24
N ASP A 426 6.78 1.67 12.28
CA ASP A 426 5.66 2.51 12.72
C ASP A 426 6.14 3.92 13.11
N THR A 427 7.20 4.00 13.92
CA THR A 427 7.83 5.26 14.33
C THR A 427 8.44 5.97 13.14
N VAL A 428 9.18 5.25 12.29
CA VAL A 428 9.83 5.78 11.09
C VAL A 428 8.80 6.37 10.13
N LEU A 429 7.73 5.64 9.82
CA LEU A 429 6.68 6.09 8.92
C LEU A 429 5.93 7.30 9.48
N THR A 430 5.58 7.28 10.78
CA THR A 430 4.92 8.41 11.44
C THR A 430 5.78 9.68 11.36
N GLN A 431 7.09 9.57 11.60
CA GLN A 431 8.02 10.69 11.53
C GLN A 431 8.23 11.17 10.09
N LEU A 432 8.31 10.25 9.13
CA LEU A 432 8.45 10.54 7.71
C LEU A 432 7.24 11.33 7.19
N MET A 433 6.02 10.87 7.51
CA MET A 433 4.78 11.55 7.14
C MET A 433 4.63 12.91 7.81
N ALA A 434 5.04 13.03 9.08
CA ALA A 434 4.98 14.30 9.81
C ALA A 434 6.01 15.32 9.32
N GLY A 435 7.14 14.88 8.75
CA GLY A 435 8.24 15.73 8.29
C GLY A 435 8.87 16.61 9.37
N ALA A 436 8.54 16.39 10.64
CA ALA A 436 8.95 17.25 11.76
C ALA A 436 10.32 16.88 12.34
N ALA A 437 10.78 15.64 12.11
CA ALA A 437 12.09 15.20 12.53
C ALA A 437 13.18 15.81 11.61
N PRO A 438 14.33 16.27 12.14
CA PRO A 438 15.39 16.89 11.35
C PRO A 438 15.84 16.07 10.14
N GLU A 439 15.86 14.74 10.27
CA GLU A 439 16.19 13.78 9.22
C GLU A 439 15.23 13.82 8.01
N TYR A 440 13.95 14.18 8.22
CA TYR A 440 12.91 14.15 7.20
C TYR A 440 12.45 15.54 6.76
N ALA A 441 13.03 16.61 7.31
CA ALA A 441 12.60 17.98 7.08
C ALA A 441 12.63 18.40 5.59
N ASP A 442 13.55 17.83 4.80
CA ASP A 442 13.70 18.15 3.38
C ASP A 442 12.87 17.24 2.45
N VAL A 443 12.19 16.21 2.98
CA VAL A 443 11.50 15.20 2.15
C VAL A 443 10.38 15.82 1.33
N GLU A 444 9.55 16.68 1.93
CA GLU A 444 8.46 17.36 1.21
C GLU A 444 8.99 18.32 0.13
N ALA A 445 10.12 18.97 0.40
CA ALA A 445 10.79 19.83 -0.58
C ALA A 445 11.33 19.02 -1.76
N LEU A 446 11.91 17.84 -1.51
CA LEU A 446 12.33 16.90 -2.55
C LEU A 446 11.14 16.38 -3.35
N ARG A 447 10.07 15.97 -2.66
CA ARG A 447 8.83 15.47 -3.27
C ARG A 447 8.24 16.51 -4.23
N SER A 448 8.16 17.77 -3.79
CA SER A 448 7.69 18.89 -4.62
C SER A 448 8.64 19.21 -5.77
N ARG A 449 9.95 19.17 -5.54
CA ARG A 449 10.97 19.52 -6.55
C ARG A 449 11.00 18.52 -7.71
N PHE A 450 10.89 17.23 -7.41
CA PHE A 450 10.95 16.15 -8.40
C PHE A 450 9.58 15.65 -8.85
N GLY A 451 8.50 16.30 -8.41
CA GLY A 451 7.15 16.00 -8.86
C GLY A 451 6.65 14.64 -8.41
N ALA A 452 7.09 14.13 -7.26
CA ALA A 452 6.76 12.77 -6.82
C ALA A 452 5.34 12.67 -6.23
N ASP A 453 4.53 11.80 -6.82
CA ASP A 453 3.19 11.43 -6.36
C ASP A 453 3.26 10.62 -5.06
N LEU A 454 4.19 9.67 -4.97
CA LEU A 454 4.38 8.80 -3.80
C LEU A 454 5.81 8.86 -3.29
N VAL A 455 6.03 8.48 -2.03
CA VAL A 455 7.37 8.41 -1.41
C VAL A 455 7.58 7.05 -0.77
N ILE A 456 8.74 6.46 -1.00
CA ILE A 456 9.17 5.22 -0.34
C ILE A 456 10.48 5.48 0.38
N LEU A 457 10.58 5.07 1.65
CA LEU A 457 11.84 4.96 2.38
C LEU A 457 12.26 3.49 2.45
N PHE A 458 13.37 3.15 1.80
CA PHE A 458 13.99 1.84 1.84
C PHE A 458 14.93 1.71 3.04
N SER A 459 14.63 0.77 3.94
CA SER A 459 15.44 0.38 5.09
C SER A 459 15.87 -1.08 4.96
N THR A 460 16.18 -1.73 6.07
CA THR A 460 16.40 -3.18 6.18
C THR A 460 15.27 -3.82 7.00
N LEU A 461 15.14 -5.15 6.93
CA LEU A 461 14.25 -5.92 7.77
C LEU A 461 14.50 -5.62 9.25
N GLU A 462 13.42 -5.45 10.00
CA GLU A 462 13.52 -5.20 11.43
C GLU A 462 13.92 -6.47 12.18
N PRO A 463 14.82 -6.39 13.18
CA PRO A 463 15.17 -7.55 14.01
C PRO A 463 14.00 -8.14 14.80
N VAL A 464 12.91 -7.38 14.97
CA VAL A 464 11.71 -7.76 15.72
C VAL A 464 10.50 -7.51 14.81
N GLY A 465 9.72 -8.56 14.53
CA GLY A 465 8.50 -8.46 13.72
C GLY A 465 8.69 -8.66 12.23
N SER A 466 9.93 -8.67 11.70
CA SER A 466 10.30 -9.06 10.32
C SER A 466 9.36 -8.56 9.22
N ARG A 467 8.86 -7.32 9.31
CA ARG A 467 7.95 -6.76 8.30
C ARG A 467 8.72 -6.37 7.05
N CYS A 468 8.18 -6.73 5.89
CA CYS A 468 8.73 -6.32 4.61
C CYS A 468 8.39 -4.87 4.25
N GLY A 469 7.25 -4.37 4.74
CA GLY A 469 6.72 -3.07 4.39
C GLY A 469 5.74 -2.55 5.45
N LEU A 470 5.52 -1.24 5.39
CA LEU A 470 4.45 -0.55 6.12
C LEU A 470 3.95 0.63 5.28
N ALA A 471 2.65 0.70 5.03
CA ALA A 471 2.03 1.81 4.33
C ALA A 471 0.65 2.19 4.92
N PRO A 472 0.24 3.47 4.88
CA PRO A 472 -1.12 3.83 5.18
C PRO A 472 -2.07 3.41 4.06
N VAL A 473 -3.31 3.01 4.40
CA VAL A 473 -4.36 2.81 3.40
C VAL A 473 -4.92 4.17 2.98
N GLY A 474 -4.68 4.55 1.72
CA GLY A 474 -5.24 5.75 1.13
C GLY A 474 -6.72 5.57 0.76
N GLY A 475 -7.50 6.64 0.84
CA GLY A 475 -8.89 6.67 0.37
C GLY A 475 -9.81 5.64 1.04
N PHE A 476 -9.53 5.22 2.28
CA PHE A 476 -10.37 4.22 2.97
C PHE A 476 -11.83 4.68 3.02
N LYS A 477 -12.75 3.84 2.51
CA LYS A 477 -14.17 4.18 2.35
C LYS A 477 -14.41 5.53 1.66
N THR A 478 -13.65 5.85 0.61
CA THR A 478 -13.90 7.04 -0.22
C THR A 478 -14.48 6.70 -1.59
N ASN A 479 -14.83 5.45 -1.86
CA ASN A 479 -15.32 5.00 -3.16
C ASN A 479 -14.36 5.44 -4.28
N GLY A 480 -13.06 5.26 -4.06
CA GLY A 480 -11.98 5.67 -4.96
C GLY A 480 -11.80 7.17 -5.16
N TYR A 481 -12.39 8.02 -4.32
CA TYR A 481 -12.20 9.47 -4.41
C TYR A 481 -10.96 9.91 -3.63
N PHE A 482 -9.88 10.21 -4.36
CA PHE A 482 -8.55 10.55 -3.84
C PHE A 482 -8.18 12.03 -4.02
N SER A 483 -9.08 12.86 -4.57
CA SER A 483 -8.83 14.29 -4.79
C SER A 483 -8.61 15.14 -3.52
N PRO A 484 -9.14 14.80 -2.33
CA PRO A 484 -8.84 15.56 -1.12
C PRO A 484 -7.33 15.59 -0.82
N ALA A 485 -6.80 16.78 -0.50
CA ALA A 485 -5.36 16.97 -0.28
C ALA A 485 -4.77 16.11 0.86
N ILE A 486 -5.61 15.63 1.78
CA ILE A 486 -5.19 14.72 2.86
C ILE A 486 -4.70 13.38 2.31
N GLU A 487 -5.23 12.90 1.18
CA GLU A 487 -4.85 11.61 0.61
C GLU A 487 -3.41 11.62 0.10
N ARG A 488 -2.97 12.74 -0.49
CA ARG A 488 -1.57 12.97 -0.84
C ARG A 488 -0.65 12.86 0.39
N ALA A 489 -1.10 13.30 1.57
CA ALA A 489 -0.32 13.24 2.81
C ALA A 489 -0.14 11.81 3.34
N PHE A 490 -0.95 10.85 2.86
CA PHE A 490 -0.81 9.43 3.17
C PHE A 490 0.04 8.65 2.17
N GLY A 491 0.45 9.26 1.04
CA GLY A 491 1.27 8.61 0.01
C GLY A 491 2.74 8.38 0.39
N TYR A 492 2.98 7.70 1.51
CA TYR A 492 4.30 7.36 2.05
C TYR A 492 4.36 5.87 2.42
N SER A 493 5.50 5.22 2.20
CA SER A 493 5.72 3.84 2.64
C SER A 493 7.13 3.66 3.18
N VAL A 494 7.31 2.70 4.09
CA VAL A 494 8.63 2.20 4.51
C VAL A 494 8.75 0.76 4.01
N ILE A 495 9.86 0.40 3.37
CA ILE A 495 10.07 -0.93 2.78
C ILE A 495 11.45 -1.45 3.14
N ALA A 496 11.56 -2.72 3.51
CA ALA A 496 12.84 -3.39 3.69
C ALA A 496 13.43 -3.81 2.32
N ALA A 497 14.59 -3.27 1.95
CA ALA A 497 15.25 -3.56 0.68
C ALA A 497 15.77 -5.00 0.57
N ASP A 498 16.05 -5.62 1.72
CA ASP A 498 16.52 -6.99 1.93
C ASP A 498 15.38 -7.98 2.23
N CYS A 499 14.13 -7.55 2.09
CA CYS A 499 12.98 -8.45 2.20
C CYS A 499 13.07 -9.61 1.17
N PRO A 500 12.79 -10.86 1.58
CA PRO A 500 12.79 -12.02 0.68
C PRO A 500 11.60 -12.05 -0.30
N VAL A 501 10.67 -11.10 -0.19
CA VAL A 501 9.46 -11.01 -1.02
C VAL A 501 9.57 -9.79 -1.95
N GLU A 502 9.88 -10.01 -3.23
CA GLU A 502 10.13 -8.90 -4.18
C GLU A 502 8.86 -8.17 -4.66
N LEU A 503 7.67 -8.69 -4.38
CA LEU A 503 6.40 -8.01 -4.69
C LEU A 503 6.05 -6.87 -3.70
N VAL A 504 6.87 -6.65 -2.67
CA VAL A 504 6.59 -5.71 -1.58
C VAL A 504 6.27 -4.29 -2.04
N VAL A 505 6.95 -3.76 -3.07
CA VAL A 505 6.63 -2.41 -3.59
C VAL A 505 5.23 -2.36 -4.19
N ALA A 506 4.78 -3.42 -4.87
CA ALA A 506 3.41 -3.49 -5.39
C ALA A 506 2.38 -3.63 -4.27
N HIS A 507 2.73 -4.34 -3.18
CA HIS A 507 1.88 -4.50 -2.01
C HIS A 507 1.68 -3.16 -1.27
N GLU A 508 2.78 -2.52 -0.84
CA GLU A 508 2.73 -1.28 -0.06
C GLU A 508 2.14 -0.11 -0.83
N LEU A 509 2.48 0.03 -2.12
CA LEU A 509 1.83 1.06 -2.93
C LEU A 509 0.38 0.70 -3.25
N GLY A 510 0.01 -0.58 -3.23
CA GLY A 510 -1.39 -1.02 -3.24
C GLY A 510 -2.18 -0.42 -2.08
N HIS A 511 -1.63 -0.42 -0.87
CA HIS A 511 -2.22 0.25 0.30
C HIS A 511 -2.35 1.76 0.09
N ASN A 512 -1.29 2.45 -0.37
CA ASN A 512 -1.37 3.89 -0.68
C ASN A 512 -2.47 4.22 -1.71
N MET A 513 -2.81 3.28 -2.59
CA MET A 513 -3.84 3.42 -3.62
C MET A 513 -5.19 2.81 -3.21
N GLY A 514 -5.36 2.47 -1.93
CA GLY A 514 -6.64 2.10 -1.33
C GLY A 514 -7.00 0.63 -1.38
N LEU A 515 -6.03 -0.25 -1.67
CA LEU A 515 -6.20 -1.68 -1.47
C LEU A 515 -5.96 -2.05 0.00
N ILE A 516 -6.63 -3.11 0.45
CA ILE A 516 -6.32 -3.77 1.73
C ILE A 516 -6.06 -5.24 1.47
N HIS A 517 -5.72 -5.97 2.52
CA HIS A 517 -5.72 -7.43 2.52
C HIS A 517 -7.07 -8.05 2.12
N SER A 518 -7.20 -9.38 2.18
CA SER A 518 -8.46 -10.01 1.78
C SER A 518 -9.59 -9.75 2.77
N HIS A 519 -10.84 -9.89 2.31
CA HIS A 519 -12.00 -9.89 3.20
C HIS A 519 -11.94 -10.95 4.31
N LEU A 520 -11.25 -12.08 4.09
CA LEU A 520 -11.08 -13.11 5.11
C LEU A 520 -10.27 -12.59 6.31
N GLU A 521 -9.33 -11.70 6.05
CA GLU A 521 -8.43 -11.11 7.03
C GLU A 521 -9.12 -9.96 7.77
N GLU A 522 -9.82 -9.09 7.03
CA GLU A 522 -10.24 -7.78 7.53
C GLU A 522 -11.75 -7.63 7.76
N GLY A 523 -12.55 -8.47 7.11
CA GLY A 523 -14.02 -8.37 7.16
C GLY A 523 -14.61 -7.12 6.47
N ALA A 524 -13.78 -6.27 5.85
CA ALA A 524 -14.17 -5.08 5.11
C ALA A 524 -13.32 -4.89 3.84
N GLY A 525 -13.71 -3.96 2.98
CA GLY A 525 -12.92 -3.53 1.83
C GLY A 525 -12.10 -2.27 2.11
N GLY A 526 -11.30 -1.86 1.12
CA GLY A 526 -10.49 -0.64 1.17
C GLY A 526 -11.24 0.61 0.73
N THR A 527 -10.74 1.25 -0.33
CA THR A 527 -11.40 2.44 -0.89
C THR A 527 -12.77 2.10 -1.49
N TYR A 528 -12.88 0.94 -2.14
CA TYR A 528 -14.13 0.27 -2.47
C TYR A 528 -14.29 -1.00 -1.63
N ASN A 529 -15.51 -1.53 -1.55
CA ASN A 529 -15.75 -2.82 -0.92
C ASN A 529 -14.88 -3.94 -1.53
N PHE A 530 -14.68 -3.93 -2.85
CA PHE A 530 -13.90 -4.95 -3.56
C PHE A 530 -12.40 -4.66 -3.67
N SER A 531 -11.90 -3.57 -3.06
CA SER A 531 -10.47 -3.18 -3.07
C SER A 531 -9.62 -4.05 -2.15
N THR A 532 -9.60 -5.35 -2.40
CA THR A 532 -9.02 -6.35 -1.49
C THR A 532 -8.12 -7.34 -2.22
N GLY A 533 -7.20 -7.93 -1.47
CA GLY A 533 -6.58 -9.19 -1.86
C GLY A 533 -7.61 -10.32 -2.00
N TYR A 534 -7.16 -11.39 -2.66
CA TYR A 534 -7.91 -12.63 -2.85
C TYR A 534 -6.97 -13.83 -2.66
N GLY A 535 -7.54 -14.93 -2.17
CA GLY A 535 -6.85 -16.20 -2.04
C GLY A 535 -7.83 -17.36 -2.07
N VAL A 536 -7.29 -18.55 -2.35
CA VAL A 536 -8.02 -19.81 -2.23
C VAL A 536 -7.28 -20.69 -1.24
N GLU A 537 -8.03 -21.16 -0.26
CA GLU A 537 -7.55 -21.99 0.85
C GLU A 537 -6.65 -23.15 0.37
N ALA A 538 -5.47 -23.25 0.97
CA ALA A 538 -4.41 -24.21 0.67
C ALA A 538 -3.91 -24.22 -0.79
N GLN A 539 -4.27 -23.22 -1.60
CA GLN A 539 -3.90 -23.15 -3.01
C GLN A 539 -3.01 -21.96 -3.33
N PHE A 540 -3.49 -20.72 -3.15
CA PHE A 540 -2.75 -19.53 -3.51
C PHE A 540 -3.30 -18.26 -2.84
N VAL A 541 -2.48 -17.20 -2.85
CA VAL A 541 -2.90 -15.82 -2.58
C VAL A 541 -2.38 -14.86 -3.65
N THR A 542 -3.13 -13.79 -3.89
CA THR A 542 -2.74 -12.65 -4.74
C THR A 542 -1.88 -11.65 -3.96
N VAL A 543 -1.34 -10.63 -4.65
CA VAL A 543 -0.38 -9.65 -4.11
C VAL A 543 -0.78 -9.09 -2.74
N MET A 544 -2.05 -8.74 -2.55
CA MET A 544 -2.50 -8.09 -1.32
C MET A 544 -2.92 -9.05 -0.19
N ALA A 545 -3.12 -10.35 -0.45
CA ALA A 545 -3.62 -11.28 0.57
C ALA A 545 -2.47 -11.94 1.35
N THR A 546 -2.66 -12.16 2.66
CA THR A 546 -1.66 -12.82 3.49
C THR A 546 -1.75 -14.34 3.34
N PRO A 547 -0.65 -15.04 2.99
CA PRO A 547 -0.65 -16.50 2.80
C PRO A 547 -1.09 -17.27 4.06
N ALA A 548 -0.76 -16.75 5.24
CA ALA A 548 -1.12 -17.32 6.54
C ALA A 548 -2.64 -17.50 6.68
N ALA A 549 -3.43 -16.54 6.20
CA ALA A 549 -4.88 -16.57 6.29
C ALA A 549 -5.51 -17.67 5.43
N PHE A 550 -4.80 -18.14 4.40
CA PHE A 550 -5.25 -19.15 3.44
C PHE A 550 -4.44 -20.45 3.53
N HIS A 551 -3.61 -20.64 4.57
CA HIS A 551 -2.79 -21.83 4.79
C HIS A 551 -2.00 -22.30 3.56
N THR A 552 -1.38 -21.36 2.84
CA THR A 552 -0.58 -21.61 1.65
C THR A 552 0.73 -20.82 1.71
N ASP A 553 1.75 -21.27 0.99
CA ASP A 553 3.00 -20.52 0.75
C ASP A 553 3.06 -19.97 -0.69
N ASN A 554 2.07 -20.30 -1.52
CA ASN A 554 2.03 -19.94 -2.93
C ASN A 554 1.47 -18.52 -3.12
N ARG A 555 2.37 -17.53 -3.18
CA ARG A 555 2.04 -16.17 -3.56
C ARG A 555 2.12 -16.01 -5.08
N ILE A 556 1.03 -15.58 -5.70
CA ILE A 556 0.99 -15.21 -7.11
C ILE A 556 1.28 -13.72 -7.22
N ALA A 557 2.25 -13.37 -8.08
CA ALA A 557 2.61 -11.99 -8.39
C ALA A 557 1.58 -11.32 -9.32
N ARG A 558 0.31 -11.33 -8.93
CA ARG A 558 -0.82 -10.68 -9.60
C ARG A 558 -1.78 -10.09 -8.58
N PHE A 559 -2.38 -8.96 -8.93
CA PHE A 559 -3.53 -8.42 -8.20
C PHE A 559 -4.78 -9.26 -8.45
N SER A 560 -5.75 -9.19 -7.54
CA SER A 560 -7.03 -9.88 -7.69
C SER A 560 -7.82 -9.33 -8.89
N ASP A 561 -8.31 -10.25 -9.73
CA ASP A 561 -9.02 -9.98 -10.99
C ASP A 561 -10.01 -11.14 -11.25
N PRO A 562 -11.32 -10.93 -11.08
CA PRO A 562 -12.32 -11.98 -11.29
C PRO A 562 -12.47 -12.42 -12.76
N GLU A 563 -11.98 -11.62 -13.72
CA GLU A 563 -12.07 -11.91 -15.17
C GLU A 563 -10.95 -12.83 -15.66
N ARG A 564 -9.94 -13.10 -14.82
CA ARG A 564 -8.79 -13.95 -15.15
C ARG A 564 -8.69 -15.14 -14.22
N SER A 565 -7.93 -16.15 -14.64
CA SER A 565 -7.65 -17.32 -13.82
C SER A 565 -6.30 -17.25 -13.11
N CYS A 566 -6.30 -17.70 -11.86
CA CYS A 566 -5.15 -18.01 -11.04
C CYS A 566 -5.20 -19.50 -10.65
N VAL A 567 -4.18 -20.26 -11.09
CA VAL A 567 -4.04 -21.70 -10.79
C VAL A 567 -5.27 -22.54 -11.20
N GLY A 568 -6.03 -22.10 -12.20
CA GLY A 568 -7.21 -22.81 -12.71
C GLY A 568 -8.54 -22.36 -12.09
N ASP A 569 -8.51 -21.57 -11.02
CA ASP A 569 -9.67 -20.91 -10.41
C ASP A 569 -9.74 -19.43 -10.85
N PRO A 570 -10.88 -18.72 -10.72
CA PRO A 570 -10.92 -17.26 -10.88
C PRO A 570 -9.94 -16.58 -9.93
N CYS A 571 -9.30 -15.49 -10.37
CA CYS A 571 -8.30 -14.76 -9.58
C CYS A 571 -8.92 -13.66 -8.70
N GLY A 572 -10.21 -13.74 -8.41
CA GLY A 572 -10.92 -12.69 -7.66
C GLY A 572 -12.41 -13.01 -7.54
N ILE A 573 -13.14 -12.07 -6.96
CA ILE A 573 -14.60 -12.11 -6.85
C ILE A 573 -15.15 -10.82 -7.48
N GLN A 574 -16.25 -10.95 -8.23
CA GLN A 574 -16.91 -9.83 -8.92
C GLN A 574 -17.17 -8.63 -7.99
N SER A 575 -17.00 -7.42 -8.54
CA SER A 575 -16.99 -6.17 -7.76
C SER A 575 -18.31 -5.86 -7.05
N GLU A 576 -19.42 -6.38 -7.58
CA GLU A 576 -20.79 -6.22 -7.09
C GLU A 576 -21.14 -7.20 -5.97
N ALA A 577 -20.28 -8.21 -5.74
CA ALA A 577 -20.50 -9.15 -4.65
C ALA A 577 -20.27 -8.48 -3.29
N THR A 578 -20.99 -8.96 -2.27
CA THR A 578 -20.85 -8.47 -0.88
C THR A 578 -19.41 -8.60 -0.36
N LEU A 579 -18.66 -9.61 -0.83
CA LEU A 579 -17.24 -9.81 -0.53
C LEU A 579 -16.45 -9.82 -1.84
N GLY A 580 -16.65 -8.80 -2.69
CA GLY A 580 -15.92 -8.64 -3.95
C GLY A 580 -14.41 -8.58 -3.74
N SER A 581 -13.62 -8.94 -4.75
CA SER A 581 -12.17 -8.87 -4.68
C SER A 581 -11.62 -8.65 -6.09
N ASP A 582 -11.49 -7.37 -6.45
CA ASP A 582 -11.04 -6.89 -7.75
C ASP A 582 -10.11 -5.67 -7.59
N ALA A 583 -8.91 -5.96 -7.13
CA ALA A 583 -7.86 -4.95 -6.99
C ALA A 583 -7.46 -4.35 -8.35
N VAL A 584 -7.58 -5.09 -9.45
CA VAL A 584 -7.27 -4.58 -10.80
C VAL A 584 -8.23 -3.46 -11.20
N GLN A 585 -9.54 -3.65 -11.03
CA GLN A 585 -10.52 -2.60 -11.26
C GLN A 585 -10.28 -1.41 -10.33
N SER A 586 -10.06 -1.65 -9.03
CA SER A 586 -9.81 -0.60 -8.05
C SER A 586 -8.62 0.29 -8.45
N LEU A 587 -7.48 -0.31 -8.82
CA LEU A 587 -6.27 0.42 -9.21
C LEU A 587 -6.47 1.20 -10.51
N ASN A 588 -7.16 0.63 -11.50
CA ASN A 588 -7.45 1.33 -12.75
C ASN A 588 -8.41 2.52 -12.56
N LEU A 589 -9.33 2.46 -11.60
CA LEU A 589 -10.22 3.58 -11.27
C LEU A 589 -9.48 4.75 -10.60
N VAL A 590 -8.44 4.48 -9.80
CA VAL A 590 -7.74 5.52 -9.02
C VAL A 590 -6.46 6.04 -9.67
N ARG A 591 -5.84 5.30 -10.60
CA ARG A 591 -4.50 5.59 -11.15
C ARG A 591 -4.29 7.02 -11.64
N HIS A 592 -5.29 7.65 -12.25
CA HIS A 592 -5.18 9.01 -12.78
C HIS A 592 -5.19 10.07 -11.67
N GLN A 593 -5.91 9.82 -10.57
CA GLN A 593 -5.90 10.68 -9.40
C GLN A 593 -4.54 10.62 -8.69
N ILE A 594 -4.01 9.40 -8.51
CA ILE A 594 -2.73 9.19 -7.83
C ILE A 594 -1.58 9.82 -8.63
N ALA A 595 -1.55 9.64 -9.95
CA ALA A 595 -0.57 10.26 -10.85
C ALA A 595 -0.70 11.80 -10.96
N ASN A 596 -1.70 12.39 -10.29
CA ASN A 596 -1.93 13.83 -10.24
C ASN A 596 -1.84 14.38 -8.81
N PHE A 597 -1.24 13.62 -7.88
CA PHE A 597 -0.94 14.11 -6.55
C PHE A 597 0.08 15.24 -6.58
N THR A 598 1.05 15.17 -7.50
CA THR A 598 2.02 16.24 -7.71
C THR A 598 2.18 16.49 -9.22
N PRO A 599 2.29 17.75 -9.68
CA PRO A 599 2.68 18.00 -11.06
C PRO A 599 4.04 17.38 -11.37
N SER A 600 4.10 16.57 -12.44
CA SER A 600 5.36 15.95 -12.87
C SER A 600 6.36 17.03 -13.31
N THR A 601 7.59 16.95 -12.78
CA THR A 601 8.68 17.90 -13.11
C THR A 601 9.88 17.25 -13.78
N VAL A 602 9.98 15.92 -13.70
CA VAL A 602 11.04 15.14 -14.35
C VAL A 602 10.50 14.60 -15.68
N PRO A 603 11.11 14.98 -16.82
CA PRO A 603 10.66 14.51 -18.12
C PRO A 603 10.88 13.00 -18.27
N ASP A 604 10.04 12.35 -19.07
CA ASP A 604 10.26 10.95 -19.43
C ASP A 604 11.58 10.81 -20.18
N LEU A 605 12.36 9.77 -19.83
CA LEU A 605 13.52 9.40 -20.63
C LEU A 605 13.03 8.97 -22.03
N PRO A 606 13.69 9.42 -23.12
CA PRO A 606 13.24 9.08 -24.45
C PRO A 606 13.24 7.57 -24.66
N ARG A 607 12.13 7.06 -25.20
CA ARG A 607 11.99 5.66 -25.63
C ARG A 607 12.85 5.31 -26.87
N ARG A 608 13.58 6.28 -27.42
CA ARG A 608 14.41 6.13 -28.62
C ARG A 608 15.78 6.80 -28.41
N GLN A 609 16.86 6.05 -28.62
CA GLN A 609 18.20 6.62 -28.72
C GLN A 609 18.28 7.53 -29.95
N VAL A 610 18.90 8.68 -29.78
CA VAL A 610 19.17 9.61 -30.88
C VAL A 610 20.46 9.15 -31.55
N ALA A 611 20.37 8.77 -32.83
CA ALA A 611 21.54 8.47 -33.65
C ALA A 611 22.15 9.77 -34.19
N SER A 612 23.46 9.81 -34.32
CA SER A 612 24.14 10.92 -34.99
C SER A 612 23.76 10.94 -36.48
N ILE A 613 24.07 12.05 -37.17
CA ILE A 613 24.01 12.11 -38.64
C ILE A 613 24.93 11.09 -39.35
N SER A 614 25.88 10.47 -38.64
CA SER A 614 26.72 9.37 -39.16
C SER A 614 26.11 7.97 -38.92
N GLY A 615 24.96 7.88 -38.24
CA GLY A 615 24.31 6.61 -37.89
C GLY A 615 24.93 5.90 -36.68
N GLU A 616 25.89 6.53 -36.00
CA GLU A 616 26.45 6.00 -34.75
C GLU A 616 25.50 6.31 -33.58
N SER A 617 25.34 5.34 -32.67
CA SER A 617 24.61 5.55 -31.42
C SER A 617 25.31 6.65 -30.61
N THR A 618 24.53 7.56 -30.04
CA THR A 618 25.04 8.66 -29.22
C THR A 618 24.50 8.54 -27.81
N ALA A 619 25.25 9.05 -26.83
CA ALA A 619 24.75 9.24 -25.47
C ALA A 619 23.75 10.43 -25.35
N ALA A 620 23.42 11.10 -26.46
CA ALA A 620 22.47 12.20 -26.45
C ALA A 620 21.04 11.64 -26.43
N ALA A 621 20.27 12.12 -25.46
CA ALA A 621 18.85 11.86 -25.30
C ALA A 621 18.10 13.18 -25.52
N ILE A 622 17.05 13.18 -26.35
CA ILE A 622 16.12 14.31 -26.43
C ILE A 622 14.95 13.97 -25.51
N ALA A 623 14.84 14.67 -24.39
CA ALA A 623 13.63 14.66 -23.57
C ALA A 623 12.49 15.33 -24.35
N VAL A 624 11.30 14.73 -24.34
CA VAL A 624 10.07 15.32 -24.91
C VAL A 624 9.19 15.77 -23.76
#